data_AF-A0A3B9A5Y6-F1
#
_entry.id   AF-A0A3B9A5Y6-F1
#
_cell.length_a   1.000
_cell.length_b   1.000
_cell.length_c   1.000
_cell.angle_alpha   90.00
_cell.angle_beta   90.00
_cell.angle_gamma   90.00
#
_symmetry.space_group_name_H-M   'P 1'
#
loop_
_entity.id
_entity.type
_entity.pdbx_description
1 polymer ?
#
loop_
_entity_poly.entity_id
_entity_poly.type
_entity_poly.pdbx_seq_one_letter_code
_entity_poly.pdbx_strand_id
1 'polypeptide(L)'
;MKTITDFPDDPKYTIKAVAAQTGIRPVTLRAWERRHEVLTPHRSDNRYRLYSDRDVAILRWLKKRIDEGVSISNAISELRSMTRNGVWPEAVPAMPAVERVRPETPPEGYAHELYKALIKHDEVRSGEIVKEVLAGYDIMTVCTQIFAPALVEIGEAWYRGDIRITTEHFASSYLRGKLL
;
A
#
# COMPACT_ATOMS: atom_id res chain seq x y z
N MET A 1 17.33 7.18 20.59
CA MET A 1 16.87 6.13 19.65
C MET A 1 15.77 5.34 20.35
N LYS A 2 14.62 5.11 19.70
CA LYS A 2 13.51 4.37 20.31
C LYS A 2 13.75 2.86 20.17
N THR A 3 13.65 2.13 21.26
CA THR A 3 13.71 0.67 21.29
C THR A 3 12.31 0.10 21.09
N ILE A 4 12.20 -1.17 20.69
CA ILE A 4 10.89 -1.83 20.48
C ILE A 4 10.02 -1.81 21.75
N THR A 5 10.62 -1.81 22.94
CA THR A 5 9.91 -1.73 24.23
C THR A 5 9.21 -0.41 24.47
N ASP A 6 9.65 0.68 23.83
CA ASP A 6 9.06 2.01 23.97
C ASP A 6 7.67 2.11 23.31
N PHE A 7 7.28 1.11 22.52
CA PHE A 7 5.96 1.04 21.90
C PHE A 7 4.94 0.39 22.84
N PRO A 8 3.69 0.91 22.86
CA PRO A 8 2.60 0.31 23.63
C PRO A 8 2.29 -1.12 23.16
N ASP A 9 1.87 -1.96 24.10
CA ASP A 9 1.38 -3.32 23.82
C ASP A 9 -0.14 -3.40 23.68
N ASP A 10 -0.81 -2.26 23.54
CA ASP A 10 -2.27 -2.20 23.46
C ASP A 10 -2.76 -2.80 22.12
N PRO A 11 -3.64 -3.83 22.15
CA PRO A 11 -4.07 -4.52 20.95
C PRO A 11 -5.06 -3.67 20.13
N LYS A 12 -4.57 -3.12 19.01
CA LYS A 12 -5.29 -2.11 18.22
C LYS A 12 -5.49 -2.48 16.75
N TYR A 13 -4.54 -3.20 16.15
CA TYR A 13 -4.51 -3.39 14.70
C TYR A 13 -5.03 -4.76 14.29
N THR A 14 -5.74 -4.83 13.16
CA THR A 14 -6.07 -6.12 12.53
C THR A 14 -4.90 -6.60 11.65
N ILE A 15 -4.88 -7.89 11.31
CA ILE A 15 -3.84 -8.44 10.41
C ILE A 15 -3.75 -7.71 9.06
N LYS A 16 -4.86 -7.15 8.56
CA LYS A 16 -4.87 -6.35 7.32
C LYS A 16 -4.14 -5.03 7.53
N ALA A 17 -4.39 -4.35 8.64
CA ALA A 17 -3.71 -3.10 8.99
C ALA A 17 -2.21 -3.32 9.21
N VAL A 18 -1.83 -4.39 9.91
CA VAL A 18 -0.43 -4.77 10.12
C VAL A 18 0.27 -5.09 8.79
N ALA A 19 -0.39 -5.83 7.90
CA ALA A 19 0.14 -6.13 6.57
C ALA A 19 0.41 -4.86 5.75
N ALA A 20 -0.48 -3.87 5.81
CA ALA A 20 -0.28 -2.58 5.16
C ALA A 20 0.89 -1.79 5.78
N GLN A 21 1.03 -1.81 7.11
CA GLN A 21 2.07 -1.06 7.83
C GLN A 21 3.48 -1.68 7.78
N THR A 22 3.56 -2.99 7.54
CA THR A 22 4.83 -3.74 7.48
C THR A 22 5.18 -4.13 6.05
N GLY A 23 4.22 -4.13 5.14
CA GLY A 23 4.38 -4.68 3.79
C GLY A 23 4.61 -6.20 3.79
N ILE A 24 4.26 -6.91 4.87
CA ILE A 24 4.30 -8.38 4.93
C ILE A 24 2.91 -8.90 4.59
N ARG A 25 2.82 -9.89 3.68
CA ARG A 25 1.53 -10.46 3.27
C ARG A 25 0.83 -11.13 4.48
N PRO A 26 -0.50 -11.02 4.62
CA PRO A 26 -1.24 -11.65 5.73
C PRO A 26 -1.01 -13.16 5.86
N VAL A 27 -0.83 -13.87 4.74
CA VAL A 27 -0.53 -15.31 4.73
C VAL A 27 0.83 -15.59 5.38
N THR A 28 1.83 -14.75 5.10
CA THR A 28 3.18 -14.85 5.66
C THR A 28 3.16 -14.57 7.17
N LEU A 29 2.44 -13.53 7.61
CA LEU A 29 2.26 -13.24 9.05
C LEU A 29 1.67 -14.44 9.80
N ARG A 30 0.60 -15.04 9.27
CA ARG A 30 -0.01 -16.26 9.86
C ARG A 30 0.95 -17.45 9.88
N ALA A 31 1.80 -17.57 8.85
CA ALA A 31 2.80 -18.63 8.81
C ALA A 31 3.88 -18.43 9.88
N TRP A 32 4.34 -17.20 10.09
CA TRP A 32 5.32 -16.86 11.12
C TRP A 32 4.76 -17.06 12.53
N GLU A 33 3.52 -16.62 12.78
CA GLU A 33 2.81 -16.88 14.04
C GLU A 33 2.74 -18.37 14.36
N ARG A 34 2.29 -19.18 13.39
CA ARG A 34 2.10 -20.62 13.61
C ARG A 34 3.41 -21.38 13.78
N ARG A 35 4.42 -21.06 12.97
CA ARG A 35 5.68 -21.84 12.93
C ARG A 35 6.67 -21.44 13.99
N HIS A 36 6.64 -20.18 14.41
CA HIS A 36 7.70 -19.63 15.24
C HIS A 36 7.20 -18.93 16.49
N GLU A 37 5.88 -18.83 16.71
CA GLU A 37 5.29 -18.25 17.94
C GLU A 37 5.92 -16.90 18.31
N VAL A 38 6.23 -16.09 17.29
CA VAL A 38 6.97 -14.83 17.44
C VAL A 38 6.12 -13.77 18.12
N LEU A 39 4.82 -13.82 17.89
CA LEU A 39 3.84 -12.88 18.42
C LEU A 39 2.76 -13.67 19.14
N THR A 40 2.26 -13.11 20.23
CA THR A 40 1.10 -13.61 20.96
C THR A 40 -0.04 -12.60 20.81
N PRO A 41 -0.66 -12.50 19.61
CA PRO A 41 -1.69 -11.49 19.37
C PRO A 41 -2.87 -11.71 20.32
N HIS A 42 -3.32 -10.62 20.96
CA HIS A 42 -4.51 -10.65 21.79
C HIS A 42 -5.73 -11.07 20.95
N ARG A 43 -6.55 -11.94 21.52
CA ARG A 43 -7.87 -12.26 20.97
C ARG A 43 -8.86 -11.28 21.56
N SER A 44 -9.46 -10.46 20.71
CA SER A 44 -10.62 -9.65 21.07
C SER A 44 -11.79 -10.55 21.47
N ASP A 45 -12.73 -10.04 22.26
CA ASP A 45 -13.99 -10.72 22.64
C ASP A 45 -14.75 -11.28 21.43
N ASN A 46 -14.60 -10.64 20.26
CA ASN A 46 -15.20 -11.08 19.00
C ASN A 46 -14.32 -12.09 18.21
N ARG A 47 -13.36 -12.76 18.87
CA ARG A 47 -12.41 -13.77 18.35
C ARG A 47 -11.45 -13.31 17.23
N TYR A 48 -11.38 -12.02 16.93
CA TYR A 48 -10.39 -11.47 16.00
C TYR A 48 -9.00 -11.35 16.66
N ARG A 49 -7.94 -11.62 15.88
CA ARG A 49 -6.55 -11.34 16.28
C ARG A 49 -6.29 -9.85 16.17
N LEU A 50 -5.86 -9.25 17.27
CA LEU A 50 -5.41 -7.88 17.33
C LEU A 50 -3.92 -7.85 17.66
N TYR A 51 -3.22 -6.89 17.06
CA TYR A 51 -1.79 -6.67 17.20
C TYR A 51 -1.54 -5.29 17.80
N SER A 52 -0.48 -5.17 18.58
CA SER A 52 -0.06 -3.91 19.20
C SER A 52 0.93 -3.12 18.34
N ASP A 53 1.22 -1.88 18.73
CA ASP A 53 2.30 -1.09 18.11
C ASP A 53 3.66 -1.80 18.29
N ARG A 54 3.87 -2.48 19.42
CA ARG A 54 5.04 -3.31 19.69
C ARG A 54 5.16 -4.49 18.74
N ASP A 55 4.05 -5.20 18.48
CA ASP A 55 4.03 -6.29 17.49
C ASP A 55 4.44 -5.78 16.10
N VAL A 56 3.93 -4.61 15.71
CA VAL A 56 4.30 -3.97 14.42
C VAL A 56 5.79 -3.63 14.39
N ALA A 57 6.35 -3.11 15.48
CA ALA A 57 7.78 -2.80 15.57
C ALA A 57 8.66 -4.06 15.45
N ILE A 58 8.27 -5.17 16.10
CA ILE A 58 8.92 -6.48 15.98
C ILE A 58 8.89 -6.96 14.52
N LEU A 59 7.72 -6.90 13.89
CA LEU A 59 7.54 -7.35 12.50
C LEU A 59 8.36 -6.53 11.50
N ARG A 60 8.49 -5.21 11.72
CA ARG A 60 9.36 -4.35 10.90
C ARG A 60 10.82 -4.73 11.06
N TRP A 61 11.26 -4.99 12.29
CA TRP A 61 12.63 -5.43 12.54
C TRP A 61 12.94 -6.78 11.87
N LEU A 62 12.03 -7.75 11.98
CA LEU A 62 12.17 -9.05 11.32
C LEU A 62 12.22 -8.92 9.80
N LYS A 63 11.35 -8.07 9.23
CA LYS A 63 11.37 -7.80 7.80
C LYS A 63 12.72 -7.23 7.35
N LYS A 64 13.25 -6.24 8.07
CA LYS A 64 14.57 -5.66 7.75
C LYS A 64 15.67 -6.72 7.73
N ARG A 65 15.71 -7.63 8.71
CA ARG A 65 16.69 -8.74 8.75
C ARG A 65 16.56 -9.65 7.52
N ILE A 66 15.33 -9.95 7.10
CA ILE A 66 15.08 -10.77 5.90
C ILE A 66 15.52 -10.04 4.64
N ASP A 67 15.24 -8.74 4.53
CA ASP A 67 15.65 -7.91 3.40
C ASP A 67 17.19 -7.81 3.30
N GLU A 68 17.89 -7.92 4.43
CA GLU A 68 19.37 -8.02 4.52
C GLU A 68 19.91 -9.45 4.26
N GLY A 69 19.03 -10.42 3.96
CA GLY A 69 19.41 -11.79 3.60
C GLY A 69 19.45 -12.79 4.77
N VAL A 70 19.05 -12.39 5.98
CA VAL A 70 18.96 -13.29 7.14
C VAL A 70 17.70 -14.14 7.04
N SER A 71 17.81 -15.45 7.26
CA SER A 71 16.64 -16.32 7.28
C SER A 71 15.70 -15.96 8.44
N ILE A 72 14.39 -16.12 8.24
CA ILE A 72 13.37 -15.82 9.27
C ILE A 72 13.66 -16.54 10.60
N SER A 73 14.05 -17.82 10.55
CA SER A 73 14.39 -18.61 11.75
C SER A 73 15.57 -18.04 12.51
N ASN A 74 16.61 -17.56 11.80
CA ASN A 74 17.78 -16.96 12.41
C ASN A 74 17.46 -15.59 13.01
N ALA A 75 16.72 -14.74 12.29
CA ALA A 75 16.28 -13.44 12.78
C ALA A 75 15.44 -13.57 14.07
N ILE A 76 14.55 -14.56 14.14
CA ILE A 76 13.76 -14.83 15.34
C ILE A 76 14.64 -15.33 16.49
N SER A 77 15.62 -16.18 16.20
CA SER A 77 16.55 -16.69 17.20
C SER A 77 17.42 -15.58 17.78
N GLU A 78 17.87 -14.64 16.93
CA GLU A 78 18.57 -13.42 17.32
C GLU A 78 17.68 -12.56 18.23
N LEU A 79 16.44 -12.28 17.81
CA LEU A 79 15.48 -11.52 18.61
C LEU A 79 15.25 -12.15 19.99
N ARG A 80 15.02 -13.46 20.05
CA ARG A 80 14.85 -14.20 21.31
C ARG A 80 16.10 -14.18 22.19
N SER A 81 17.28 -14.22 21.58
CA SER A 81 18.54 -14.13 22.32
C SER A 81 18.71 -12.75 22.95
N MET A 82 18.44 -11.69 22.20
CA MET A 82 18.47 -10.32 22.69
C MET A 82 17.48 -10.11 23.83
N THR A 83 16.21 -10.51 23.65
CA THR A 83 15.16 -10.30 24.66
C THR A 83 15.42 -11.07 25.95
N ARG A 84 15.99 -12.28 25.89
CA ARG A 84 16.44 -13.02 27.09
C ARG A 84 17.53 -12.30 27.88
N ASN A 85 18.40 -11.56 27.18
CA ASN A 85 19.46 -10.77 27.79
C ASN A 85 18.97 -9.38 28.25
N GLY A 86 17.66 -9.11 28.19
CA GLY A 86 17.07 -7.81 28.52
C GLY A 86 17.35 -6.72 27.49
N VAL A 87 17.97 -7.06 26.36
CA VAL A 87 18.30 -6.12 25.28
C VAL A 87 17.21 -6.21 24.23
N TRP A 88 16.66 -5.07 23.83
CA TRP A 88 15.71 -5.00 22.73
C TRP A 88 16.35 -4.31 21.54
N PRO A 89 16.13 -4.82 20.31
CA PRO A 89 16.65 -4.14 19.15
C PRO A 89 16.07 -2.74 19.04
N GLU A 90 16.84 -1.87 18.41
CA GLU A 90 16.34 -0.57 18.01
C GLU A 90 15.15 -0.76 17.08
N ALA A 91 14.07 -0.02 17.34
CA ALA A 91 12.91 -0.07 16.48
C ALA A 91 13.31 0.47 15.11
N VAL A 92 13.12 -0.35 14.09
CA VAL A 92 13.18 0.14 12.72
C VAL A 92 12.06 1.17 12.62
N PRO A 93 12.38 2.44 12.30
CA PRO A 93 11.36 3.44 12.07
C PRO A 93 10.32 2.83 11.14
N ALA A 94 9.04 3.18 11.29
CA ALA A 94 8.15 2.97 10.17
C ALA A 94 8.90 3.51 8.95
N MET A 95 9.17 2.67 7.92
CA MET A 95 9.40 3.24 6.60
C MET A 95 8.27 4.27 6.50
N PRO A 96 8.56 5.57 6.34
CA PRO A 96 7.49 6.56 6.23
C PRO A 96 6.57 5.94 5.21
N ALA A 97 5.35 5.61 5.64
CA ALA A 97 4.41 4.84 4.84
C ALA A 97 4.27 5.68 3.60
N VAL A 98 4.99 5.33 2.51
CA VAL A 98 5.55 6.29 1.52
C VAL A 98 4.55 7.41 1.51
N GLU A 99 4.88 8.54 2.17
CA GLU A 99 3.92 9.62 2.32
C GLU A 99 3.60 9.91 0.87
N ARG A 100 2.49 9.34 0.39
CA ARG A 100 1.99 9.60 -0.92
C ARG A 100 1.62 11.02 -0.71
N VAL A 101 2.51 11.92 -1.13
CA VAL A 101 2.29 13.35 -1.09
C VAL A 101 0.92 13.44 -1.71
N ARG A 102 -0.10 13.66 -0.88
CA ARG A 102 -1.47 13.66 -1.35
C ARG A 102 -1.45 14.77 -2.38
N PRO A 103 -1.62 14.45 -3.66
CA PRO A 103 -1.48 15.48 -4.65
C PRO A 103 -2.47 16.60 -4.30
N GLU A 104 -2.06 17.85 -4.47
CA GLU A 104 -2.92 19.00 -4.14
C GLU A 104 -4.23 18.95 -4.95
N THR A 105 -4.14 18.40 -6.16
CA THR A 105 -5.27 18.16 -7.05
C THR A 105 -6.10 16.98 -6.53
N PRO A 106 -7.42 17.14 -6.31
CA PRO A 106 -8.28 16.04 -5.92
C PRO A 106 -8.46 15.02 -7.08
N PRO A 107 -8.86 13.77 -6.81
CA PRO A 107 -9.05 12.74 -7.83
C PRO A 107 -9.92 13.18 -9.02
N GLU A 108 -10.98 13.94 -8.75
CA GLU A 108 -11.90 14.47 -9.76
C GLU A 108 -11.19 15.44 -10.71
N GLY A 109 -10.22 16.20 -10.21
CA GLY A 109 -9.38 17.08 -11.03
C GLY A 109 -8.52 16.29 -12.01
N TYR A 110 -7.91 15.19 -11.55
CA TYR A 110 -7.15 14.30 -12.43
C TYR A 110 -8.02 13.58 -13.45
N ALA A 111 -9.25 13.21 -13.10
CA ALA A 111 -10.18 12.60 -14.05
C ALA A 111 -10.40 13.52 -15.26
N HIS A 112 -10.70 14.79 -15.00
CA HIS A 112 -10.95 15.78 -16.03
C HIS A 112 -9.67 16.18 -16.80
N GLU A 113 -8.51 16.26 -16.13
CA GLU A 113 -7.23 16.45 -16.83
C GLU A 113 -6.87 15.29 -17.74
N LEU A 114 -7.08 14.05 -17.27
CA LEU A 114 -6.83 12.84 -18.04
C LEU A 114 -7.76 12.77 -19.26
N TYR A 115 -9.05 13.08 -19.09
CA TYR A 115 -9.98 13.26 -20.20
C TYR A 115 -9.43 14.24 -21.25
N LYS A 116 -9.03 15.45 -20.83
CA LYS A 116 -8.50 16.49 -21.73
C LYS A 116 -7.22 16.07 -22.46
N ALA A 117 -6.33 15.33 -21.80
CA ALA A 117 -5.12 14.82 -22.42
C ALA A 117 -5.42 13.73 -23.46
N LEU A 118 -6.32 12.79 -23.12
CA LEU A 118 -6.70 11.67 -23.99
C LEU A 118 -7.44 12.12 -25.25
N ILE A 119 -8.35 13.09 -25.17
CA ILE A 119 -9.04 13.62 -26.37
C ILE A 119 -8.07 14.35 -27.32
N LYS A 120 -6.97 14.88 -26.79
CA LYS A 120 -5.90 15.55 -27.56
C LYS A 120 -4.84 14.57 -28.07
N HIS A 121 -4.95 13.28 -27.76
CA HIS A 121 -3.93 12.27 -28.05
C HIS A 121 -2.55 12.63 -27.46
N ASP A 122 -2.53 13.36 -26.34
CA ASP A 122 -1.29 13.72 -25.65
C ASP A 122 -0.85 12.57 -24.75
N GLU A 123 -0.16 11.60 -25.34
CA GLU A 123 0.33 10.42 -24.65
C GLU A 123 1.36 10.73 -23.57
N VAL A 124 2.13 11.81 -23.75
CA VAL A 124 3.15 12.25 -22.80
C VAL A 124 2.46 12.74 -21.53
N ARG A 125 1.55 13.71 -21.66
CA ARG A 125 0.79 14.24 -20.52
C ARG A 125 -0.08 13.17 -19.87
N SER A 126 -0.74 12.33 -20.67
CA SER A 126 -1.53 11.20 -20.15
C SER A 126 -0.66 10.25 -19.32
N GLY A 127 0.57 10.00 -19.75
CA GLY A 127 1.52 9.14 -19.04
C GLY A 127 2.04 9.76 -17.74
N GLU A 128 2.28 11.07 -17.72
CA GLU A 128 2.63 11.81 -16.51
C GLU A 128 1.51 11.75 -15.47
N ILE A 129 0.27 12.06 -15.88
CA ILE A 129 -0.91 11.99 -15.00
C ILE A 129 -1.06 10.59 -14.41
N VAL A 130 -0.98 9.54 -15.24
CA VAL A 130 -1.09 8.15 -14.78
C VAL A 130 0.00 7.82 -13.75
N LYS A 131 1.25 8.24 -13.97
CA LYS A 131 2.34 8.03 -13.00
C LYS A 131 2.08 8.76 -11.69
N GLU A 132 1.64 10.01 -11.77
CA GLU A 132 1.37 10.87 -10.62
C GLU A 132 0.23 10.30 -9.76
N VAL A 133 -0.87 9.88 -10.37
CA VAL A 133 -2.01 9.32 -9.63
C VAL A 133 -1.71 7.94 -9.04
N LEU A 134 -0.93 7.10 -9.74
CA LEU A 134 -0.49 5.81 -9.20
C LEU A 134 0.52 5.95 -8.05
N ALA A 135 1.29 7.05 -8.03
CA ALA A 135 2.17 7.39 -6.92
C ALA A 135 1.39 8.01 -5.74
N GLY A 136 0.39 8.84 -6.02
CA GLY A 136 -0.36 9.63 -5.03
C GLY A 136 -1.58 8.93 -4.41
N TYR A 137 -2.23 8.00 -5.13
CA TYR A 137 -3.47 7.35 -4.71
C TYR A 137 -3.36 5.83 -4.69
N ASP A 138 -4.28 5.19 -3.97
CA ASP A 138 -4.44 3.74 -4.03
C ASP A 138 -5.15 3.32 -5.32
N ILE A 139 -4.94 2.06 -5.71
CA ILE A 139 -5.46 1.54 -6.97
C ILE A 139 -6.98 1.60 -7.06
N MET A 140 -7.71 1.46 -5.94
CA MET A 140 -9.17 1.55 -5.97
C MET A 140 -9.60 2.98 -6.25
N THR A 141 -8.97 3.97 -5.62
CA THR A 141 -9.20 5.39 -5.90
C THR A 141 -8.87 5.73 -7.35
N VAL A 142 -7.70 5.30 -7.86
CA VAL A 142 -7.32 5.54 -9.26
C VAL A 142 -8.35 4.95 -10.24
N CYS A 143 -8.75 3.69 -10.04
CA CYS A 143 -9.70 3.04 -10.94
C CYS A 143 -11.12 3.67 -10.86
N THR A 144 -11.62 3.93 -9.65
CA THR A 144 -13.03 4.31 -9.45
C THR A 144 -13.30 5.82 -9.48
N GLN A 145 -12.32 6.64 -9.13
CA GLN A 145 -12.47 8.10 -9.04
C GLN A 145 -11.72 8.86 -10.13
N ILE A 146 -10.83 8.20 -10.88
CA ILE A 146 -10.02 8.85 -11.93
C ILE A 146 -10.26 8.22 -13.29
N PHE A 147 -9.91 6.94 -13.47
CA PHE A 147 -9.98 6.28 -14.77
C PHE A 147 -11.42 6.04 -15.24
N ALA A 148 -12.29 5.50 -14.37
CA ALA A 148 -13.68 5.27 -14.74
C ALA A 148 -14.42 6.58 -15.07
N PRO A 149 -14.35 7.66 -14.27
CA PRO A 149 -14.98 8.93 -14.63
C PRO A 149 -14.41 9.54 -15.93
N ALA A 150 -13.09 9.48 -16.16
CA ALA A 150 -12.50 9.94 -17.41
C ALA A 150 -13.04 9.18 -18.63
N LEU A 151 -13.14 7.85 -18.54
CA LEU A 151 -13.71 7.01 -19.61
C LEU A 151 -15.20 7.29 -19.85
N VAL A 152 -15.97 7.55 -18.79
CA VAL A 152 -17.38 7.95 -18.91
C VAL A 152 -17.48 9.29 -19.64
N GLU A 153 -16.67 10.29 -19.27
CA GLU A 153 -16.67 11.61 -19.93
C GLU A 153 -16.30 11.51 -21.42
N ILE A 154 -15.35 10.62 -21.78
CA ILE A 154 -15.02 10.30 -23.18
C ILE A 154 -16.22 9.66 -23.90
N GLY A 155 -16.89 8.70 -23.28
CA GLY A 155 -18.08 8.05 -23.83
C GLY A 155 -19.22 9.03 -24.07
N GLU A 156 -19.44 9.96 -23.14
CA GLU A 156 -20.42 11.03 -23.30
C GLU A 156 -20.04 12.02 -24.41
N ALA A 157 -18.78 12.42 -24.51
CA ALA A 157 -18.29 13.28 -25.59
C ALA A 157 -18.47 12.63 -26.96
N TRP A 158 -18.24 11.32 -27.06
CA TRP A 158 -18.52 10.56 -28.27
C TRP A 158 -20.02 10.52 -28.58
N TYR A 159 -20.86 10.25 -27.58
CA TYR A 159 -22.32 10.19 -27.74
C TYR A 159 -22.91 11.53 -28.21
N ARG A 160 -22.35 12.66 -27.74
CA ARG A 160 -22.72 14.01 -28.21
C ARG A 160 -22.20 14.36 -29.61
N GLY A 161 -21.26 13.57 -30.15
CA GLY A 161 -20.61 13.85 -31.43
C GLY A 161 -19.43 14.82 -31.36
N ASP A 162 -18.94 15.15 -30.16
CA ASP A 162 -17.81 16.07 -29.94
C ASP A 162 -16.46 15.42 -30.38
N ILE A 163 -16.38 14.09 -30.31
CA ILE A 163 -15.19 13.32 -30.68
C ILE A 163 -15.54 12.14 -31.58
N ARG A 164 -14.54 11.65 -32.32
CA ARG A 164 -14.67 10.46 -33.16
C ARG A 164 -14.56 9.18 -32.33
N ILE A 165 -15.18 8.10 -32.80
CA ILE A 165 -15.07 6.76 -32.21
C ILE A 165 -13.61 6.28 -32.10
N THR A 166 -12.74 6.70 -33.02
CA THR A 166 -11.30 6.41 -32.98
C THR A 166 -10.61 6.99 -31.73
N THR A 167 -11.06 8.16 -31.26
CA THR A 167 -10.54 8.80 -30.04
C THR A 167 -10.99 8.04 -28.79
N GLU A 168 -12.24 7.58 -28.75
CA GLU A 168 -12.73 6.71 -27.67
C GLU A 168 -11.92 5.40 -27.61
N HIS A 169 -11.78 4.70 -28.74
CA HIS A 169 -11.02 3.46 -28.81
C HIS A 169 -9.56 3.64 -28.41
N PHE A 170 -8.93 4.74 -28.85
CA PHE A 170 -7.58 5.11 -28.42
C PHE A 170 -7.49 5.22 -26.91
N ALA A 171 -8.37 6.01 -26.28
CA ALA A 171 -8.34 6.24 -24.85
C ALA A 171 -8.55 4.97 -24.02
N SER A 172 -9.55 4.16 -24.40
CA SER A 172 -9.85 2.87 -23.78
C SER A 172 -8.66 1.90 -23.91
N SER A 173 -7.99 1.88 -25.07
CA SER A 173 -6.82 1.02 -25.33
C SER A 173 -5.57 1.50 -24.58
N TYR A 174 -5.35 2.81 -24.53
CA TYR A 174 -4.23 3.44 -23.83
C TYR A 174 -4.27 3.11 -22.34
N LEU A 175 -5.42 3.35 -21.68
CA LEU A 175 -5.56 3.06 -20.25
C LEU A 175 -5.49 1.56 -19.94
N ARG A 176 -6.07 0.71 -20.81
CA ARG A 176 -5.90 -0.75 -20.68
C ARG A 176 -4.43 -1.16 -20.73
N GLY A 177 -3.64 -0.58 -21.62
CA GLY A 177 -2.20 -0.83 -21.73
C GLY A 177 -1.38 -0.37 -20.52
N LYS A 178 -1.89 0.56 -19.70
CA LYS A 178 -1.24 1.00 -18.45
C LYS A 178 -1.57 0.13 -17.24
N LEU A 179 -2.58 -0.73 -17.35
CA LEU A 179 -3.05 -1.62 -16.27
C LEU A 179 -2.54 -3.06 -16.41
N LEU A 180 -1.97 -3.41 -17.56
CA LEU A 180 -1.34 -4.71 -17.86
C LEU A 180 0.17 -4.65 -17.60
#